data_AF-A0A838RPZ4-F1
#
_entry.id   AF-A0A838RPZ4-F1
#
_cell.length_a   1.000
_cell.length_b   1.000
_cell.length_c   1.000
_cell.angle_alpha   90.00
_cell.angle_beta   90.00
_cell.angle_gamma   90.00
#
_symmetry.space_group_name_H-M   'P 1'
#
loop_
_entity.id
_entity.type
_entity.pdbx_description
1 polymer ?
#
loop_
_entity_poly.entity_id
_entity_poly.type
_entity_poly.pdbx_seq_one_letter_code
_entity_poly.pdbx_strand_id
1 'polypeptide(L)'
;VERLLDEQAQEEPLHYQRLAELLPEVSANTLFASILNHIRHATQQGKASRFFIRRQEYIGLSRWNAASMTPRSIDETTLKMPGDSTSVQEYFERMGSWIREREERGRGLPPTSDSSEMAGEARSSPIELRIGISGRIGHYYAIKVDSELGDGWGAVKVSVVQKLTERVEQVQALFSRSQLDRSEEKLAESFGRDLFETFLAPQDIGRLYTLAHFQASEQKRRLRLILSIADPALAMLSWELLYDTFSPSYLSLRRESSSIIREISRLSRRLPLRVEKAPLRILGLIASPAESESLQIEQEKAVIEEALARLLDEQRAELHWLETGSWDALATAMRNGPWHIFHFIGHGGFDEVRQEGFIMLVDEEGSSVPVRAEELGQLLSDNDLRLAVLNACESATGSGSTPLASTAATLMREGIPAVLAMQHLIKDEAAVEFSREFYEALASGYTIEEAVICARRALTRQAAVSIEWGIPTLYLRALDSQLLAPA
;
A
#
# COMPACT_ATOMS: atom_id res chain seq x y z
N VAL A 1 45.00 15.25 -1.26
CA VAL A 1 43.88 14.71 -0.45
C VAL A 1 44.40 13.71 0.57
N GLU A 2 44.92 12.55 0.15
CA GLU A 2 45.38 11.49 1.08
C GLU A 2 46.43 11.96 2.10
N ARG A 3 47.45 12.70 1.67
CA ARG A 3 48.46 13.27 2.59
C ARG A 3 47.86 14.17 3.68
N LEU A 4 46.84 14.96 3.35
CA LEU A 4 46.15 15.84 4.29
C LEU A 4 45.22 15.06 5.24
N LEU A 5 44.65 13.96 4.78
CA LEU A 5 43.85 13.05 5.61
C LEU A 5 44.73 12.36 6.66
N ASP A 6 45.94 11.94 6.27
CA ASP A 6 46.93 11.35 7.18
C ASP A 6 47.45 12.35 8.22
N GLU A 7 47.72 13.60 7.80
CA GLU A 7 48.17 14.67 8.70
C GLU A 7 47.09 15.07 9.72
N GLN A 8 45.80 15.16 9.32
CA GLN A 8 44.70 15.57 10.21
C GLN A 8 44.22 14.45 11.14
N ALA A 9 44.37 13.18 10.76
CA ALA A 9 43.97 12.03 11.59
C ALA A 9 44.84 11.82 12.85
N GLN A 10 45.97 12.53 12.96
CA GLN A 10 46.87 12.46 14.11
C GLN A 10 46.50 13.41 15.25
N GLU A 11 45.75 14.50 14.98
CA GLU A 11 45.52 15.57 15.96
C GLU A 11 44.06 15.71 16.43
N GLU A 12 43.04 15.42 15.61
CA GLU A 12 41.60 15.51 15.98
C GLU A 12 40.68 14.61 15.11
N PRO A 13 39.40 14.35 15.50
CA PRO A 13 38.44 13.67 14.62
C PRO A 13 38.18 14.47 13.32
N LEU A 14 38.25 13.79 12.18
CA LEU A 14 38.13 14.41 10.84
C LEU A 14 36.75 15.06 10.61
N HIS A 15 36.75 16.36 10.30
CA HIS A 15 35.56 17.14 9.91
C HIS A 15 35.54 17.41 8.39
N TYR A 16 34.46 17.00 7.70
CA TYR A 16 34.33 17.09 6.23
C TYR A 16 34.38 18.54 5.72
N GLN A 17 33.73 19.48 6.42
CA GLN A 17 33.68 20.88 6.02
C GLN A 17 35.06 21.54 5.96
N ARG A 18 35.94 21.22 6.92
CA ARG A 18 37.31 21.77 6.98
C ARG A 18 38.20 21.28 5.84
N LEU A 19 38.01 20.02 5.42
CA LEU A 19 38.74 19.44 4.28
C LEU A 19 38.27 20.02 2.94
N ALA A 20 36.98 20.33 2.81
CA ALA A 20 36.42 20.98 1.64
C ALA A 20 36.92 22.43 1.49
N GLU A 21 37.12 23.15 2.61
CA GLU A 21 37.70 24.51 2.62
C GLU A 21 39.19 24.51 2.26
N LEU A 22 39.95 23.50 2.67
CA LEU A 22 41.39 23.37 2.38
C LEU A 22 41.68 22.92 0.94
N LEU A 23 40.70 22.34 0.25
CA LEU A 23 40.85 21.77 -1.09
C LEU A 23 39.72 22.22 -2.03
N PRO A 24 39.56 23.54 -2.26
CA PRO A 24 38.40 24.09 -2.97
C PRO A 24 38.30 23.69 -4.44
N GLU A 25 39.42 23.26 -5.05
CA GLU A 25 39.45 22.83 -6.45
C GLU A 25 39.16 21.33 -6.66
N VAL A 26 38.98 20.57 -5.58
CA VAL A 26 38.65 19.13 -5.64
C VAL A 26 37.14 18.95 -5.58
N SER A 27 36.57 18.21 -6.55
CA SER A 27 35.12 17.98 -6.57
C SER A 27 34.65 17.24 -5.31
N ALA A 28 33.45 17.58 -4.81
CA ALA A 28 32.87 16.99 -3.60
C ALA A 28 32.79 15.45 -3.68
N ASN A 29 32.47 14.90 -4.85
CA ASN A 29 32.42 13.46 -5.08
C ASN A 29 33.81 12.80 -4.99
N THR A 30 34.85 13.45 -5.53
CA THR A 30 36.24 12.97 -5.46
C THR A 30 36.77 13.04 -4.03
N LEU A 31 36.44 14.12 -3.31
CA LEU A 31 36.81 14.29 -1.90
C LEU A 31 36.13 13.24 -1.02
N PHE A 32 34.82 13.03 -1.21
CA PHE A 32 34.03 12.03 -0.48
C PHE A 32 34.50 10.60 -0.77
N ALA A 33 34.75 10.25 -2.02
CA ALA A 33 35.30 8.94 -2.39
C ALA A 33 36.69 8.69 -1.78
N SER A 34 37.55 9.72 -1.75
CA SER A 34 38.88 9.64 -1.14
C SER A 34 38.79 9.46 0.37
N ILE A 35 37.86 10.15 1.05
CA ILE A 35 37.60 9.99 2.48
C ILE A 35 37.09 8.58 2.78
N LEU A 36 36.14 8.05 2.00
CA LEU A 36 35.63 6.69 2.18
C LEU A 36 36.71 5.62 1.94
N ASN A 37 37.57 5.81 0.93
CA ASN A 37 38.70 4.90 0.68
C ASN A 37 39.74 4.97 1.80
N HIS A 38 40.01 6.17 2.33
CA HIS A 38 40.94 6.34 3.44
C HIS A 38 40.42 5.74 4.75
N ILE A 39 39.14 5.93 5.06
CA ILE A 39 38.46 5.26 6.19
C ILE A 39 38.53 3.73 6.02
N ARG A 40 38.31 3.23 4.80
CA ARG A 40 38.39 1.80 4.48
C ARG A 40 39.81 1.26 4.71
N HIS A 41 40.84 1.96 4.27
CA HIS A 41 42.24 1.57 4.47
C HIS A 41 42.67 1.65 5.95
N ALA A 42 42.23 2.69 6.67
CA ALA A 42 42.47 2.82 8.12
C ALA A 42 41.74 1.74 8.93
N THR A 43 40.55 1.33 8.50
CA THR A 43 39.78 0.23 9.10
C THR A 43 40.46 -1.12 8.86
N GLN A 44 40.99 -1.35 7.66
CA GLN A 44 41.77 -2.56 7.35
C GLN A 44 43.07 -2.66 8.16
N GLN A 45 43.63 -1.53 8.59
CA GLN A 45 44.79 -1.47 9.49
C GLN A 45 44.43 -1.47 10.98
N GLY A 46 43.15 -1.65 11.33
CA GLY A 46 42.69 -1.71 12.73
C GLY A 46 42.67 -0.35 13.46
N LYS A 47 42.69 0.77 12.73
CA LYS A 47 42.75 2.15 13.28
C LYS A 47 41.40 2.88 13.24
N ALA A 48 40.28 2.15 13.10
CA ALA A 48 38.96 2.70 12.80
C ALA A 48 38.31 3.58 13.88
N SER A 49 38.77 3.50 15.14
CA SER A 49 38.12 4.14 16.30
C SER A 49 38.19 5.68 16.36
N ARG A 50 38.73 6.34 15.31
CA ARG A 50 39.00 7.79 15.30
C ARG A 50 38.13 8.62 14.35
N PHE A 51 37.15 8.02 13.65
CA PHE A 51 36.39 8.71 12.61
C PHE A 51 34.88 8.73 12.94
N PHE A 52 34.31 9.92 13.16
CA PHE A 52 32.87 10.15 13.35
C PHE A 52 32.38 11.23 12.39
N ILE A 53 31.45 10.90 11.48
CA ILE A 53 30.73 11.90 10.68
C ILE A 53 29.40 12.21 11.40
N ARG A 54 29.18 13.45 11.83
CA ARG A 54 27.92 13.84 12.52
C ARG A 54 26.79 14.10 11.52
N ARG A 55 25.58 13.67 11.89
CA ARG A 55 24.29 13.72 11.16
C ARG A 55 23.90 15.08 10.54
N GLN A 56 24.45 16.21 10.99
CA GLN A 56 24.14 17.54 10.45
C GLN A 56 24.88 17.87 9.13
N GLU A 57 25.98 17.19 8.81
CA GLU A 57 26.75 17.46 7.58
C GLU A 57 26.16 16.78 6.33
N TYR A 58 25.24 15.82 6.50
CA TYR A 58 24.53 15.14 5.40
C TYR A 58 23.50 16.05 4.69
N ILE A 59 22.99 17.08 5.41
CA ILE A 59 21.95 17.99 4.91
C ILE A 59 22.50 18.98 3.86
N GLY A 60 23.81 19.24 3.85
CA GLY A 60 24.44 20.06 2.80
C GLY A 60 24.61 19.31 1.47
N LEU A 61 24.76 17.99 1.51
CA LEU A 61 25.01 17.14 0.34
C LEU A 61 23.76 16.87 -0.51
N SER A 62 22.57 16.92 0.09
CA SER A 62 21.29 16.71 -0.63
C SER A 62 20.91 17.87 -1.54
N ARG A 63 21.49 19.07 -1.37
CA ARG A 63 21.21 20.24 -2.23
C ARG A 63 22.04 20.30 -3.51
N TRP A 64 23.14 19.55 -3.61
CA TRP A 64 24.03 19.58 -4.79
C TRP A 64 23.89 18.37 -5.73
N ASN A 65 23.28 17.26 -5.29
CA ASN A 65 23.26 16.00 -6.04
C ASN A 65 22.06 15.79 -6.98
N ALA A 66 21.19 16.80 -7.17
CA ALA A 66 20.07 16.71 -8.10
C ALA A 66 20.45 16.82 -9.60
N ALA A 67 21.73 17.09 -9.92
CA ALA A 67 22.11 17.48 -11.29
C ALA A 67 22.98 16.48 -12.08
N SER A 68 23.44 15.35 -11.52
CA SER A 68 24.34 14.48 -12.29
C SER A 68 24.29 13.00 -11.87
N MET A 69 23.43 12.22 -12.53
CA MET A 69 23.56 10.77 -12.58
C MET A 69 24.58 10.35 -13.65
N THR A 70 25.48 9.41 -13.33
CA THR A 70 25.60 8.10 -14.00
C THR A 70 26.69 7.22 -13.36
N PRO A 71 26.55 5.87 -13.38
CA PRO A 71 27.27 4.95 -12.49
C PRO A 71 28.38 4.15 -13.20
N ARG A 72 29.50 3.88 -12.51
CA ARG A 72 30.38 2.76 -12.86
C ARG A 72 30.98 2.02 -11.65
N SER A 73 30.70 0.71 -11.68
CA SER A 73 31.40 -0.46 -11.13
C SER A 73 31.64 -0.53 -9.61
N ILE A 74 30.79 -1.32 -8.94
CA ILE A 74 31.10 -2.00 -7.67
C ILE A 74 31.43 -3.45 -8.02
N ASP A 75 32.60 -3.90 -7.55
CA ASP A 75 33.05 -5.29 -7.64
C ASP A 75 32.59 -6.07 -6.40
N GLU A 76 32.04 -7.26 -6.65
CA GLU A 76 31.30 -8.11 -5.73
C GLU A 76 32.20 -9.16 -5.09
N THR A 77 32.99 -8.78 -4.09
CA THR A 77 33.56 -9.73 -3.12
C THR A 77 33.81 -8.96 -1.83
N THR A 78 32.95 -8.99 -0.81
CA THR A 78 32.95 -10.03 0.22
C THR A 78 31.89 -9.63 1.26
N LEU A 79 30.76 -10.32 1.35
CA LEU A 79 29.77 -10.15 2.42
C LEU A 79 29.58 -11.50 3.11
N LYS A 80 30.48 -11.80 4.05
CA LYS A 80 30.17 -12.65 5.20
C LYS A 80 29.97 -11.70 6.38
N MET A 81 28.87 -11.85 7.08
CA MET A 81 28.63 -11.21 8.38
C MET A 81 29.37 -12.00 9.47
N PRO A 82 30.12 -11.36 10.37
CA PRO A 82 30.37 -11.93 11.68
C PRO A 82 30.06 -10.96 12.83
N GLY A 83 29.17 -11.40 13.72
CA GLY A 83 29.12 -11.03 15.14
C GLY A 83 28.62 -9.63 15.49
N ASP A 84 27.40 -9.54 16.03
CA ASP A 84 27.29 -8.98 17.38
C ASP A 84 26.04 -9.49 18.10
N SER A 85 26.25 -9.86 19.36
CA SER A 85 25.32 -10.51 20.28
C SER A 85 24.47 -9.46 20.99
N THR A 86 23.39 -9.02 20.37
CA THR A 86 22.33 -8.34 21.11
C THR A 86 21.04 -9.10 20.86
N SER A 87 20.47 -9.67 21.90
CA SER A 87 19.22 -10.40 21.75
C SER A 87 18.09 -9.41 21.44
N VAL A 88 17.12 -9.83 20.63
CA VAL A 88 15.89 -9.06 20.34
C VAL A 88 15.22 -8.56 21.65
N GLN A 89 15.42 -9.28 22.75
CA GLN A 89 14.93 -8.96 24.08
C GLN A 89 15.60 -7.72 24.72
N GLU A 90 16.91 -7.54 24.55
CA GLU A 90 17.64 -6.34 25.02
C GLU A 90 17.26 -5.06 24.25
N TYR A 91 16.86 -5.21 22.99
CA TYR A 91 16.33 -4.09 22.19
C TYR A 91 14.96 -3.60 22.72
N PHE A 92 14.05 -4.53 23.04
CA PHE A 92 12.75 -4.19 23.63
C PHE A 92 12.85 -3.65 25.06
N GLU A 93 13.79 -4.15 25.88
CA GLU A 93 14.03 -3.63 27.24
C GLU A 93 14.58 -2.20 27.24
N ARG A 94 15.48 -1.86 26.30
CA ARG A 94 15.96 -0.48 26.12
C ARG A 94 14.86 0.47 25.67
N MET A 95 13.96 0.02 24.80
CA MET A 95 12.84 0.82 24.33
C MET A 95 11.81 1.07 25.46
N GLY A 96 11.53 0.06 26.29
CA GLY A 96 10.68 0.19 27.48
C GLY A 96 11.28 1.07 28.58
N SER A 97 12.61 1.06 28.75
CA SER A 97 13.31 1.97 29.67
C SER A 97 13.25 3.43 29.20
N TRP A 98 13.34 3.66 27.89
CA TRP A 98 13.29 4.99 27.29
C TRP A 98 11.91 5.65 27.36
N ILE A 99 10.82 4.86 27.29
CA ILE A 99 9.43 5.32 27.45
C ILE A 99 9.17 5.77 28.90
N ARG A 100 9.57 4.97 29.90
CA ARG A 100 9.41 5.30 31.33
C ARG A 100 10.18 6.57 31.75
N GLU A 101 11.38 6.75 31.21
CA GLU A 101 12.22 7.93 31.47
C GLU A 101 11.62 9.23 30.90
N ARG A 102 10.65 9.11 29.98
CA ARG A 102 9.90 10.25 29.41
C ARG A 102 8.60 10.54 30.15
N GLU A 103 7.92 9.52 30.68
CA GLU A 103 6.78 9.70 31.58
C GLU A 103 7.18 10.41 32.88
N GLU A 104 8.38 10.14 33.41
CA GLU A 104 8.91 10.75 34.64
C GLU A 104 9.36 12.23 34.47
N ARG A 105 9.51 12.74 33.24
CA ARG A 105 9.98 14.12 32.96
C ARG A 105 8.89 15.13 32.61
N GLY A 106 7.61 14.75 32.73
CA GLY A 106 6.44 15.60 32.95
C GLY A 106 6.25 16.90 32.13
N ARG A 107 5.28 16.89 31.20
CA ARG A 107 4.31 17.99 31.07
C ARG A 107 2.92 17.40 31.35
N GLY A 108 2.23 18.00 32.32
CA GLY A 108 1.05 17.43 32.98
C GLY A 108 -0.10 17.03 32.05
N LEU A 109 -0.74 15.93 32.41
CA LEU A 109 -2.12 15.61 32.01
C LEU A 109 -3.04 16.78 32.39
N PRO A 110 -3.85 17.33 31.47
CA PRO A 110 -5.04 18.08 31.86
C PRO A 110 -6.13 17.08 32.33
N PRO A 111 -7.08 17.53 33.14
CA PRO A 111 -7.80 16.68 34.07
C PRO A 111 -8.73 15.70 33.36
N THR A 112 -8.94 14.56 34.00
CA THR A 112 -10.08 13.68 33.76
C THR A 112 -11.37 14.47 34.01
N SER A 113 -12.08 14.82 32.95
CA SER A 113 -13.46 15.28 33.03
C SER A 113 -14.33 14.37 32.15
N ASP A 114 -15.17 13.62 32.85
CA ASP A 114 -16.45 13.04 32.48
C ASP A 114 -16.68 12.41 31.10
N SER A 115 -17.04 11.14 31.21
CA SER A 115 -17.83 10.35 30.28
C SER A 115 -19.15 11.03 29.90
N SER A 116 -19.14 11.89 28.89
CA SER A 116 -20.25 12.08 27.93
C SER A 116 -19.91 13.23 26.97
N GLU A 117 -19.32 12.94 25.82
CA GLU A 117 -19.40 13.79 24.62
C GLU A 117 -18.75 13.05 23.42
N MET A 118 -19.40 11.96 22.98
CA MET A 118 -19.10 11.33 21.70
C MET A 118 -19.99 11.96 20.62
N ALA A 119 -19.61 13.12 20.11
CA ALA A 119 -20.11 13.65 18.84
C ALA A 119 -19.13 14.69 18.28
N GLY A 120 -18.42 14.35 17.20
CA GLY A 120 -17.97 15.36 16.23
C GLY A 120 -16.53 15.89 16.31
N GLU A 121 -15.52 15.15 16.80
CA GLU A 121 -14.13 15.54 16.54
C GLU A 121 -13.71 15.16 15.11
N ALA A 122 -13.25 16.15 14.34
CA ALA A 122 -12.67 15.95 13.02
C ALA A 122 -11.55 14.90 13.10
N ARG A 123 -11.75 13.75 12.44
CA ARG A 123 -10.78 12.65 12.45
C ARG A 123 -9.43 13.16 11.96
N SER A 124 -8.38 12.94 12.75
CA SER A 124 -7.01 13.37 12.45
C SER A 124 -6.48 12.62 11.21
N SER A 125 -5.80 13.34 10.30
CA SER A 125 -5.23 12.74 9.09
C SER A 125 -4.26 11.60 9.44
N PRO A 126 -4.16 10.52 8.64
CA PRO A 126 -3.25 9.42 8.96
C PRO A 126 -1.78 9.85 8.93
N ILE A 127 -0.92 9.11 9.62
CA ILE A 127 0.54 9.20 9.42
C ILE A 127 0.89 8.40 8.18
N GLU A 128 1.51 9.04 7.19
CA GLU A 128 1.89 8.37 5.94
C GLU A 128 3.31 7.83 6.01
N LEU A 129 3.46 6.58 5.57
CA LEU A 129 4.75 5.95 5.26
C LEU A 129 4.70 5.48 3.81
N ARG A 130 5.31 6.24 2.91
CA ARG A 130 5.26 5.96 1.46
C ARG A 130 6.49 5.19 1.02
N ILE A 131 6.30 3.92 0.69
CA ILE A 131 7.35 2.99 0.25
C ILE A 131 7.33 2.95 -1.29
N GLY A 132 8.39 3.45 -1.91
CA GLY A 132 8.66 3.38 -3.34
C GLY A 132 9.63 2.28 -3.64
N ILE A 133 9.27 1.34 -4.51
CA ILE A 133 10.16 0.30 -5.01
C ILE A 133 10.40 0.56 -6.49
N SER A 134 11.66 0.76 -6.86
CA SER A 134 12.06 1.02 -8.24
C SER A 134 11.83 -0.21 -9.13
N GLY A 135 11.93 -0.03 -10.45
CA GLY A 135 12.24 -1.15 -11.34
C GLY A 135 13.61 -1.75 -11.00
N ARG A 136 13.94 -2.87 -11.65
CA ARG A 136 15.26 -3.50 -11.50
C ARG A 136 16.40 -2.56 -11.96
N ILE A 137 17.38 -2.35 -11.08
CA ILE A 137 18.62 -1.61 -11.37
C ILE A 137 19.80 -2.56 -11.14
N GLY A 138 20.29 -3.16 -12.23
CA GLY A 138 21.33 -4.20 -12.16
C GLY A 138 20.85 -5.43 -11.40
N HIS A 139 21.47 -5.71 -10.24
CA HIS A 139 21.12 -6.85 -9.37
C HIS A 139 20.27 -6.44 -8.16
N TYR A 140 19.72 -5.22 -8.15
CA TYR A 140 19.00 -4.68 -7.00
C TYR A 140 17.68 -4.00 -7.40
N TYR A 141 16.77 -3.95 -6.44
CA TYR A 141 15.64 -3.04 -6.38
C TYR A 141 15.97 -1.95 -5.36
N ALA A 142 15.87 -0.69 -5.74
CA ALA A 142 16.04 0.43 -4.82
C ALA A 142 14.71 0.68 -4.10
N ILE A 143 14.79 0.93 -2.80
CA ILE A 143 13.64 1.26 -1.96
C ILE A 143 13.82 2.67 -1.41
N LYS A 144 12.81 3.51 -1.58
CA LYS A 144 12.74 4.85 -0.99
C LYS A 144 11.52 4.92 -0.09
N VAL A 145 11.72 5.34 1.15
CA VAL A 145 10.66 5.56 2.12
C VAL A 145 10.61 7.03 2.44
N ASP A 146 9.44 7.62 2.30
CA ASP A 146 9.15 9.03 2.59
C ASP A 146 8.08 9.10 3.68
N SER A 147 8.30 9.92 4.71
CA SER A 147 7.34 10.15 5.81
C SER A 147 7.47 11.59 6.34
N GLU A 148 6.46 12.06 7.10
CA GLU A 148 6.56 13.31 7.87
C GLU A 148 7.72 13.30 8.88
N LEU A 149 8.22 12.11 9.22
CA LEU A 149 9.36 11.86 10.11
C LEU A 149 10.73 11.90 9.40
N GLY A 150 10.75 12.04 8.08
CA GLY A 150 11.94 12.06 7.24
C GLY A 150 11.98 10.91 6.23
N ASP A 151 13.11 10.83 5.52
CA ASP A 151 13.31 9.90 4.41
C ASP A 151 14.31 8.80 4.78
N GLY A 152 14.16 7.63 4.16
CA GLY A 152 15.05 6.47 4.37
C GLY A 152 15.16 5.63 3.11
N TRP A 153 16.35 5.12 2.82
CA TRP A 153 16.64 4.41 1.58
C TRP A 153 17.12 2.99 1.89
N GLY A 154 16.87 2.07 0.98
CA GLY A 154 17.31 0.69 1.07
C GLY A 154 17.50 0.08 -0.31
N ALA A 155 18.03 -1.13 -0.34
CA ALA A 155 18.12 -1.92 -1.56
C ALA A 155 17.90 -3.39 -1.25
N VAL A 156 17.18 -4.08 -2.12
CA VAL A 156 16.94 -5.53 -2.03
C VAL A 156 17.54 -6.18 -3.25
N LYS A 157 18.28 -7.28 -3.06
CA LYS A 157 18.85 -8.06 -4.16
C LYS A 157 17.75 -8.72 -4.97
N VAL A 158 17.90 -8.73 -6.29
CA VAL A 158 17.00 -9.46 -7.21
C VAL A 158 16.91 -10.94 -6.83
N SER A 159 18.01 -11.56 -6.37
CA SER A 159 18.01 -12.96 -5.92
C SER A 159 17.21 -13.22 -4.64
N VAL A 160 17.00 -12.20 -3.81
CA VAL A 160 16.10 -12.28 -2.64
C VAL A 160 14.65 -12.18 -3.11
N VAL A 161 14.36 -11.23 -4.00
CA VAL A 161 13.04 -11.10 -4.64
C VAL A 161 12.66 -12.38 -5.39
N GLN A 162 13.61 -13.00 -6.08
CA GLN A 162 13.36 -14.23 -6.83
C GLN A 162 12.82 -15.36 -5.94
N LYS A 163 13.37 -15.51 -4.73
CA LYS A 163 12.88 -16.49 -3.74
C LYS A 163 11.47 -16.19 -3.26
N LEU A 164 11.09 -14.92 -3.18
CA LEU A 164 9.71 -14.53 -2.87
C LEU A 164 8.79 -14.87 -4.04
N THR A 165 9.20 -14.54 -5.26
CA THR A 165 8.40 -14.80 -6.47
C THR A 165 8.19 -16.29 -6.73
N GLU A 166 9.15 -17.15 -6.38
CA GLU A 166 9.03 -18.63 -6.47
C GLU A 166 7.89 -19.20 -5.61
N ARG A 167 7.39 -18.45 -4.62
CA ARG A 167 6.30 -18.87 -3.74
C ARG A 167 4.95 -18.27 -4.10
N VAL A 168 4.90 -17.36 -5.08
CA VAL A 168 3.69 -16.63 -5.45
C VAL A 168 2.58 -17.59 -5.88
N GLU A 169 2.88 -18.55 -6.76
CA GLU A 169 1.88 -19.52 -7.22
C GLU A 169 1.31 -20.35 -6.06
N GLN A 170 2.15 -20.75 -5.10
CA GLN A 170 1.72 -21.53 -3.93
C GLN A 170 0.78 -20.73 -3.03
N VAL A 171 1.10 -19.45 -2.81
CA VAL A 171 0.25 -18.54 -2.02
C VAL A 171 -1.03 -18.20 -2.77
N GLN A 172 -0.95 -17.98 -4.07
CA GLN A 172 -2.12 -17.68 -4.91
C GLN A 172 -3.11 -18.84 -4.92
N ALA A 173 -2.63 -20.08 -4.96
CA ALA A 173 -3.47 -21.28 -4.86
C ALA A 173 -4.26 -21.36 -3.54
N LEU A 174 -3.81 -20.69 -2.47
CA LEU A 174 -4.54 -20.64 -1.20
C LEU A 174 -5.81 -19.79 -1.28
N PHE A 175 -5.90 -18.81 -2.20
CA PHE A 175 -7.11 -17.97 -2.34
C PHE A 175 -8.30 -18.78 -2.85
N SER A 176 -8.07 -19.81 -3.65
CA SER A 176 -9.14 -20.72 -4.12
C SER A 176 -9.56 -21.75 -3.05
N ARG A 177 -8.83 -21.89 -1.94
CA ARG A 177 -9.16 -22.86 -0.88
C ARG A 177 -10.34 -22.38 -0.04
N SER A 178 -11.34 -23.25 0.17
CA SER A 178 -12.50 -22.90 1.02
C SER A 178 -12.16 -22.96 2.49
N GLN A 179 -11.18 -23.79 2.85
CA GLN A 179 -10.67 -23.90 4.20
C GLN A 179 -9.18 -24.22 4.10
N LEU A 180 -8.38 -23.49 4.85
CA LEU A 180 -6.96 -23.73 4.99
C LEU A 180 -6.70 -24.69 6.15
N ASP A 181 -5.72 -25.57 5.97
CA ASP A 181 -5.11 -26.27 7.09
C ASP A 181 -4.01 -25.42 7.77
N ARG A 182 -3.51 -25.89 8.92
CA ARG A 182 -2.49 -25.18 9.70
C ARG A 182 -1.17 -24.97 8.93
N SER A 183 -0.84 -25.82 7.98
CA SER A 183 0.37 -25.69 7.16
C SER A 183 0.19 -24.62 6.09
N GLU A 184 -1.00 -24.55 5.48
CA GLU A 184 -1.38 -23.52 4.51
C GLU A 184 -1.49 -22.14 5.18
N GLU A 185 -2.08 -22.06 6.38
CA GLU A 185 -2.09 -20.82 7.19
C GLU A 185 -0.66 -20.30 7.46
N LYS A 186 0.25 -21.20 7.85
CA LYS A 186 1.67 -20.87 8.08
C LYS A 186 2.37 -20.47 6.79
N LEU A 187 1.98 -21.01 5.63
CA LEU A 187 2.53 -20.63 4.35
C LEU A 187 2.18 -19.17 4.02
N ALA A 188 0.90 -18.78 4.19
CA ALA A 188 0.44 -17.41 4.01
C ALA A 188 1.12 -16.45 5.01
N GLU A 189 1.19 -16.82 6.29
CA GLU A 189 1.84 -16.02 7.33
C GLU A 189 3.33 -15.83 7.04
N SER A 190 4.06 -16.91 6.75
CA SER A 190 5.49 -16.83 6.45
C SER A 190 5.78 -16.03 5.19
N PHE A 191 4.91 -16.08 4.18
CA PHE A 191 5.03 -15.22 3.00
C PHE A 191 4.87 -13.74 3.38
N GLY A 192 3.85 -13.41 4.17
CA GLY A 192 3.63 -12.08 4.71
C GLY A 192 4.80 -11.56 5.55
N ARG A 193 5.42 -12.43 6.34
CA ARG A 193 6.62 -12.13 7.15
C ARG A 193 7.83 -11.88 6.26
N ASP A 194 8.04 -12.68 5.23
CA ASP A 194 9.18 -12.51 4.33
C ASP A 194 9.05 -11.23 3.49
N LEU A 195 7.83 -10.83 3.09
CA LEU A 195 7.58 -9.50 2.52
C LEU A 195 8.00 -8.40 3.49
N PHE A 196 7.58 -8.49 4.75
CA PHE A 196 7.89 -7.50 5.76
C PHE A 196 9.40 -7.41 6.04
N GLU A 197 10.06 -8.55 6.28
CA GLU A 197 11.49 -8.61 6.56
C GLU A 197 12.34 -8.12 5.37
N THR A 198 11.89 -8.38 4.15
CA THR A 198 12.61 -7.97 2.94
C THR A 198 12.49 -6.47 2.68
N PHE A 199 11.29 -5.90 2.83
CA PHE A 199 11.00 -4.55 2.36
C PHE A 199 10.82 -3.50 3.47
N LEU A 200 10.44 -3.92 4.68
CA LEU A 200 10.10 -3.03 5.78
C LEU A 200 11.04 -3.13 6.98
N ALA A 201 11.69 -4.27 7.22
CA ALA A 201 12.63 -4.44 8.33
C ALA A 201 14.08 -3.92 8.11
N PRO A 202 14.62 -3.71 6.88
CA PRO A 202 15.99 -3.25 6.70
C PRO A 202 16.29 -1.96 7.48
N GLN A 203 17.46 -1.85 8.11
CA GLN A 203 17.76 -0.90 9.20
C GLN A 203 17.12 0.50 9.09
N ASP A 204 17.35 1.23 7.99
CA ASP A 204 16.82 2.60 7.84
C ASP A 204 15.30 2.62 7.61
N ILE A 205 14.78 1.64 6.87
CA ILE A 205 13.35 1.50 6.59
C ILE A 205 12.61 1.04 7.85
N GLY A 206 13.13 0.01 8.54
CA GLY A 206 12.58 -0.52 9.78
C GLY A 206 12.53 0.55 10.87
N ARG A 207 13.59 1.37 10.99
CA ARG A 207 13.60 2.51 11.91
C ARG A 207 12.46 3.49 11.63
N LEU A 208 12.25 3.87 10.37
CA LEU A 208 11.16 4.79 10.00
C LEU A 208 9.79 4.16 10.20
N TYR A 209 9.63 2.88 9.86
CA TYR A 209 8.41 2.12 10.13
C TYR A 209 8.06 2.12 11.63
N THR A 210 9.01 1.75 12.49
CA THR A 210 8.80 1.72 13.95
C THR A 210 8.45 3.10 14.50
N LEU A 211 9.14 4.16 14.05
CA LEU A 211 8.85 5.53 14.48
C LEU A 211 7.46 5.99 14.03
N ALA A 212 7.09 5.72 12.77
CA ALA A 212 5.78 6.07 12.23
C ALA A 212 4.65 5.30 12.95
N HIS A 213 4.86 4.02 13.24
CA HIS A 213 3.93 3.20 14.01
C HIS A 213 3.74 3.73 15.44
N PHE A 214 4.84 4.03 16.14
CA PHE A 214 4.79 4.58 17.50
C PHE A 214 4.08 5.92 17.52
N GLN A 215 4.42 6.83 16.60
CA GLN A 215 3.78 8.14 16.52
C GLN A 215 2.27 8.01 16.22
N ALA A 216 1.89 7.06 15.36
CA ALA A 216 0.49 6.83 15.01
C ALA A 216 -0.29 6.39 16.25
N SER A 217 0.26 5.43 17.01
CA SER A 217 -0.31 4.97 18.27
C SER A 217 -0.45 6.10 19.30
N GLU A 218 0.62 6.85 19.56
CA GLU A 218 0.62 7.96 20.54
C GLU A 218 -0.40 9.05 20.21
N GLN A 219 -0.57 9.35 18.92
CA GLN A 219 -1.47 10.40 18.45
C GLN A 219 -2.89 9.89 18.17
N LYS A 220 -3.18 8.60 18.44
CA LYS A 220 -4.45 7.94 18.08
C LYS A 220 -4.81 8.14 16.60
N ARG A 221 -3.79 8.14 15.74
CA ARG A 221 -3.87 8.24 14.28
C ARG A 221 -3.60 6.88 13.66
N ARG A 222 -4.12 6.64 12.46
CA ARG A 222 -3.80 5.44 11.67
C ARG A 222 -2.44 5.61 10.96
N LEU A 223 -1.65 4.54 10.88
CA LEU A 223 -0.50 4.44 9.97
C LEU A 223 -0.96 4.00 8.57
N ARG A 224 -0.83 4.87 7.57
CA ARG A 224 -1.12 4.55 6.17
C ARG A 224 0.17 4.17 5.45
N LEU A 225 0.31 2.89 5.11
CA LEU A 225 1.39 2.39 4.27
C LEU A 225 0.99 2.57 2.80
N ILE A 226 1.73 3.42 2.08
CA ILE A 226 1.46 3.72 0.67
C ILE A 226 2.54 3.03 -0.16
N LEU A 227 2.15 2.01 -0.93
CA LEU A 227 3.02 1.21 -1.77
C LEU A 227 3.00 1.75 -3.20
N SER A 228 4.15 2.22 -3.68
CA SER A 228 4.34 2.63 -5.08
C SER A 228 5.41 1.74 -5.69
N ILE A 229 5.00 0.83 -6.57
CA ILE A 229 5.84 -0.26 -7.06
C ILE A 229 5.93 -0.15 -8.57
N ALA A 230 7.14 0.09 -9.06
CA ALA A 230 7.38 0.30 -10.49
C ALA A 230 7.56 -1.02 -11.26
N ASP A 231 8.04 -2.08 -10.61
CA ASP A 231 8.22 -3.40 -11.23
C ASP A 231 6.89 -4.18 -11.24
N PRO A 232 6.36 -4.59 -12.40
CA PRO A 232 5.08 -5.30 -12.48
C PRO A 232 5.07 -6.64 -11.72
N ALA A 233 6.17 -7.38 -11.70
CA ALA A 233 6.23 -8.67 -11.00
C ALA A 233 6.13 -8.47 -9.48
N LEU A 234 6.77 -7.42 -8.95
CA LEU A 234 6.59 -7.03 -7.55
C LEU A 234 5.18 -6.49 -7.27
N ALA A 235 4.58 -5.79 -8.21
CA ALA A 235 3.22 -5.29 -8.07
C ALA A 235 2.19 -6.44 -8.01
N MET A 236 2.48 -7.62 -8.56
CA MET A 236 1.57 -8.79 -8.47
C MET A 236 1.62 -9.52 -7.11
N LEU A 237 2.56 -9.18 -6.23
CA LEU A 237 2.61 -9.81 -4.91
C LEU A 237 1.38 -9.39 -4.09
N SER A 238 0.89 -10.31 -3.26
CA SER A 238 -0.22 -10.05 -2.32
C SER A 238 0.29 -9.24 -1.11
N TRP A 239 0.63 -7.98 -1.33
CA TRP A 239 1.12 -7.05 -0.29
C TRP A 239 0.14 -6.88 0.87
N GLU A 240 -1.14 -7.15 0.62
CA GLU A 240 -2.20 -7.18 1.61
C GLU A 240 -1.95 -8.24 2.70
N LEU A 241 -1.13 -9.26 2.43
CA LEU A 241 -0.69 -10.27 3.40
C LEU A 241 0.50 -9.82 4.26
N LEU A 242 1.00 -8.58 4.14
CA LEU A 242 2.11 -8.07 4.96
C LEU A 242 1.87 -8.35 6.46
N TYR A 243 2.78 -9.12 7.05
CA TYR A 243 2.74 -9.52 8.45
C TYR A 243 3.89 -8.86 9.20
N ASP A 244 3.55 -7.96 10.10
CA ASP A 244 4.53 -7.20 10.90
C ASP A 244 5.20 -8.12 11.91
N THR A 245 6.54 -8.16 11.89
CA THR A 245 7.33 -9.01 12.77
C THR A 245 7.76 -8.31 14.06
N PHE A 246 7.68 -6.97 14.13
CA PHE A 246 7.92 -6.21 15.37
C PHE A 246 6.70 -6.26 16.29
N SER A 247 5.50 -6.19 15.70
CA SER A 247 4.22 -6.43 16.38
C SER A 247 3.50 -7.54 15.62
N PRO A 248 3.52 -8.81 16.07
CA PRO A 248 3.00 -9.94 15.30
C PRO A 248 1.51 -9.82 14.95
N SER A 249 1.20 -9.42 13.71
CA SER A 249 -0.12 -9.55 13.07
C SER A 249 -0.13 -8.97 11.65
N TYR A 250 -1.13 -9.34 10.85
CA TYR A 250 -1.37 -8.77 9.52
C TYR A 250 -1.75 -7.29 9.60
N LEU A 251 -1.03 -6.44 8.85
CA LEU A 251 -1.27 -5.00 8.83
C LEU A 251 -2.64 -4.63 8.23
N SER A 252 -3.12 -5.42 7.27
CA SER A 252 -4.41 -5.24 6.58
C SER A 252 -5.65 -5.49 7.44
N LEU A 253 -5.48 -6.04 8.66
CA LEU A 253 -6.59 -6.39 9.56
C LEU A 253 -6.68 -5.44 10.78
N ARG A 254 -5.75 -4.49 10.93
CA ARG A 254 -5.69 -3.58 12.09
C ARG A 254 -6.47 -2.28 11.85
N ARG A 255 -7.81 -2.35 11.92
CA ARG A 255 -8.72 -1.21 11.61
C ARG A 255 -8.27 0.15 12.16
N GLU A 256 -7.85 0.18 13.42
CA GLU A 256 -7.52 1.43 14.12
C GLU A 256 -6.04 1.83 14.00
N SER A 257 -5.17 0.89 13.60
CA SER A 257 -3.71 1.10 13.66
C SER A 257 -3.07 1.24 12.29
N SER A 258 -3.52 0.51 11.26
CA SER A 258 -2.88 0.57 9.94
C SER A 258 -3.79 0.30 8.75
N SER A 259 -3.40 0.85 7.60
CA SER A 259 -3.97 0.55 6.28
C SER A 259 -2.86 0.38 5.25
N ILE A 260 -3.11 -0.45 4.23
CA ILE A 260 -2.24 -0.62 3.07
C ILE A 260 -2.96 -0.07 1.85
N ILE A 261 -2.27 0.77 1.09
CA ILE A 261 -2.78 1.42 -0.12
C ILE A 261 -1.77 1.24 -1.24
N ARG A 262 -2.28 1.05 -2.46
CA ARG A 262 -1.46 1.07 -3.68
C ARG A 262 -1.54 2.41 -4.40
N GLU A 263 -0.40 2.90 -4.86
CA GLU A 263 -0.23 4.18 -5.56
C GLU A 263 0.50 3.96 -6.90
N ILE A 264 -0.15 4.27 -8.02
CA ILE A 264 0.40 4.03 -9.37
C ILE A 264 1.49 5.04 -9.74
N SER A 265 1.37 6.30 -9.30
CA SER A 265 2.37 7.33 -9.60
C SER A 265 2.42 8.40 -8.52
N ARG A 266 3.62 8.59 -7.96
CA ARG A 266 3.94 9.59 -6.91
C ARG A 266 3.75 11.04 -7.35
N LEU A 267 3.78 11.30 -8.67
CA LEU A 267 3.68 12.66 -9.22
C LEU A 267 2.23 13.10 -9.47
N SER A 268 1.27 12.23 -9.19
CA SER A 268 -0.13 12.51 -9.49
C SER A 268 -0.73 13.47 -8.47
N ARG A 269 -1.48 14.46 -8.95
CA ARG A 269 -2.24 15.37 -8.08
C ARG A 269 -3.23 14.56 -7.23
N ARG A 270 -3.23 14.78 -5.92
CA ARG A 270 -4.26 14.21 -5.03
C ARG A 270 -5.62 14.82 -5.36
N LEU A 271 -6.64 13.96 -5.43
CA LEU A 271 -8.00 14.35 -5.79
C LEU A 271 -8.91 14.32 -4.55
N PRO A 272 -9.91 15.21 -4.47
CA PRO A 272 -10.89 15.17 -3.39
C PRO A 272 -11.75 13.91 -3.51
N LEU A 273 -11.98 13.24 -2.39
CA LEU A 273 -12.91 12.10 -2.32
C LEU A 273 -14.28 12.47 -1.79
N ARG A 274 -14.33 13.43 -0.86
CA ARG A 274 -15.57 13.78 -0.18
C ARG A 274 -16.62 14.29 -1.16
N VAL A 275 -17.81 13.71 -1.06
CA VAL A 275 -19.00 14.22 -1.73
C VAL A 275 -19.64 15.25 -0.80
N GLU A 276 -19.48 16.52 -1.15
CA GLU A 276 -19.92 17.65 -0.30
C GLU A 276 -21.44 17.82 -0.26
N LYS A 277 -22.15 17.34 -1.28
CA LYS A 277 -23.61 17.49 -1.40
C LYS A 277 -24.26 16.12 -1.54
N ALA A 278 -25.20 15.83 -0.65
CA ALA A 278 -26.11 14.71 -0.83
C ALA A 278 -26.99 14.91 -2.08
N PRO A 279 -27.47 13.82 -2.70
CA PRO A 279 -27.20 12.42 -2.33
C PRO A 279 -25.89 11.88 -2.89
N LEU A 280 -25.29 10.91 -2.20
CA LEU A 280 -24.24 10.06 -2.76
C LEU A 280 -24.85 9.14 -3.82
N ARG A 281 -24.68 9.51 -5.08
CA ARG A 281 -25.15 8.76 -6.26
C ARG A 281 -24.21 7.60 -6.61
N ILE A 282 -24.75 6.39 -6.59
CA ILE A 282 -24.08 5.11 -6.83
C ILE A 282 -24.70 4.46 -8.06
N LEU A 283 -23.88 4.13 -9.04
CA LEU A 283 -24.28 3.36 -10.21
C LEU A 283 -23.76 1.93 -10.08
N GLY A 284 -24.67 0.97 -10.06
CA GLY A 284 -24.38 -0.45 -10.10
C GLY A 284 -24.53 -1.01 -11.53
N LEU A 285 -23.53 -1.75 -11.98
CA LEU A 285 -23.52 -2.49 -13.24
C LEU A 285 -23.27 -3.96 -12.93
N ILE A 286 -24.18 -4.81 -13.41
CA ILE A 286 -24.05 -6.26 -13.34
C ILE A 286 -23.89 -6.75 -14.78
N ALA A 287 -22.83 -7.51 -15.04
CA ALA A 287 -22.64 -8.20 -16.31
C ALA A 287 -22.59 -9.71 -16.09
N SER A 288 -23.64 -10.39 -16.55
CA SER A 288 -23.82 -11.85 -16.45
C SER A 288 -24.10 -12.44 -17.84
N PRO A 289 -23.06 -12.78 -18.62
CA PRO A 289 -23.23 -13.43 -19.92
C PRO A 289 -24.06 -14.73 -19.81
N ALA A 290 -24.88 -15.03 -20.82
CA ALA A 290 -25.71 -16.24 -20.84
C ALA A 290 -24.89 -17.55 -20.80
N GLU A 291 -23.63 -17.48 -21.22
CA GLU A 291 -22.68 -18.59 -21.23
C GLU A 291 -21.96 -18.79 -19.88
N SER A 292 -22.16 -17.88 -18.92
CA SER A 292 -21.64 -17.98 -17.56
C SER A 292 -22.68 -18.56 -16.59
N GLU A 293 -22.25 -19.41 -15.66
CA GLU A 293 -23.11 -19.89 -14.57
C GLU A 293 -23.58 -18.72 -13.70
N SER A 294 -24.75 -18.89 -13.05
CA SER A 294 -25.36 -17.83 -12.24
C SER A 294 -24.47 -17.47 -11.05
N LEU A 295 -23.76 -16.36 -11.15
CA LEU A 295 -23.21 -15.65 -9.99
C LEU A 295 -24.35 -15.37 -8.99
N GLN A 296 -24.05 -15.31 -7.69
CA GLN A 296 -24.99 -14.85 -6.65
C GLN A 296 -25.30 -13.33 -6.73
N ILE A 297 -25.49 -12.82 -7.94
CA ILE A 297 -25.72 -11.42 -8.30
C ILE A 297 -26.88 -10.81 -7.52
N GLU A 298 -28.04 -11.48 -7.52
CA GLU A 298 -29.22 -10.94 -6.86
C GLU A 298 -29.02 -10.86 -5.34
N GLN A 299 -28.22 -11.77 -4.77
CA GLN A 299 -27.87 -11.72 -3.37
C GLN A 299 -26.89 -10.58 -3.07
N GLU A 300 -25.87 -10.39 -3.91
CA GLU A 300 -24.93 -9.26 -3.76
C GLU A 300 -25.66 -7.91 -3.90
N LYS A 301 -26.52 -7.77 -4.90
CA LYS A 301 -27.39 -6.61 -5.08
C LYS A 301 -28.25 -6.35 -3.84
N ALA A 302 -28.94 -7.39 -3.34
CA ALA A 302 -29.81 -7.27 -2.18
C ALA A 302 -29.06 -6.83 -0.91
N VAL A 303 -27.87 -7.37 -0.65
CA VAL A 303 -27.09 -6.95 0.54
C VAL A 303 -26.56 -5.53 0.42
N ILE A 304 -26.23 -5.04 -0.78
CA ILE A 304 -25.84 -3.65 -1.00
C ILE A 304 -27.03 -2.71 -0.77
N GLU A 305 -28.22 -3.07 -1.28
CA GLU A 305 -29.46 -2.33 -1.05
C GLU A 305 -29.80 -2.26 0.45
N GLU A 306 -29.70 -3.40 1.16
CA GLU A 306 -29.94 -3.47 2.61
C GLU A 306 -28.92 -2.63 3.40
N ALA A 307 -27.62 -2.76 3.09
CA ALA A 307 -26.54 -2.01 3.73
C ALA A 307 -26.72 -0.49 3.57
N LEU A 308 -27.31 -0.05 2.46
CA LEU A 308 -27.57 1.36 2.15
C LEU A 308 -28.97 1.83 2.53
N ALA A 309 -29.87 0.94 2.97
CA ALA A 309 -31.30 1.23 3.16
C ALA A 309 -31.55 2.51 3.96
N ARG A 310 -30.84 2.68 5.09
CA ARG A 310 -30.95 3.89 5.92
C ARG A 310 -30.59 5.17 5.16
N LEU A 311 -29.53 5.17 4.34
CA LEU A 311 -29.14 6.35 3.55
C LEU A 311 -30.09 6.60 2.39
N LEU A 312 -30.69 5.55 1.81
CA LEU A 312 -31.70 5.66 0.76
C LEU A 312 -32.99 6.28 1.31
N ASP A 313 -33.47 5.80 2.47
CA ASP A 313 -34.65 6.32 3.16
C ASP A 313 -34.47 7.79 3.58
N GLU A 314 -33.27 8.15 4.04
CA GLU A 314 -32.89 9.52 4.41
C GLU A 314 -32.59 10.43 3.20
N GLN A 315 -32.69 9.92 1.96
CA GLN A 315 -32.30 10.64 0.73
C GLN A 315 -30.85 11.17 0.74
N ARG A 316 -29.97 10.49 1.48
CA ARG A 316 -28.54 10.79 1.56
C ARG A 316 -27.71 10.02 0.55
N ALA A 317 -28.27 8.95 -0.01
CA ALA A 317 -27.71 8.20 -1.12
C ALA A 317 -28.79 7.92 -2.17
N GLU A 318 -28.35 7.69 -3.41
CA GLU A 318 -29.16 7.16 -4.50
C GLU A 318 -28.41 5.96 -5.08
N LEU A 319 -29.09 4.83 -5.23
CA LEU A 319 -28.54 3.64 -5.87
C LEU A 319 -29.34 3.36 -7.14
N HIS A 320 -28.64 3.27 -8.28
CA HIS A 320 -29.24 2.94 -9.56
C HIS A 320 -28.55 1.72 -10.14
N TRP A 321 -29.30 0.65 -10.37
CA TRP A 321 -28.83 -0.54 -11.08
C TRP A 321 -29.20 -0.45 -12.55
N LEU A 322 -28.23 -0.72 -13.43
CA LEU A 322 -28.50 -0.80 -14.86
C LEU A 322 -29.32 -2.06 -15.17
N GLU A 323 -30.31 -1.90 -16.06
CA GLU A 323 -31.16 -3.01 -16.51
C GLU A 323 -30.39 -4.05 -17.31
N THR A 324 -29.35 -3.62 -18.04
CA THR A 324 -28.49 -4.49 -18.84
C THR A 324 -27.02 -4.20 -18.57
N GLY A 325 -26.21 -5.26 -18.61
CA GLY A 325 -24.76 -5.20 -18.46
C GLY A 325 -24.01 -4.73 -19.71
N SER A 326 -24.65 -3.98 -20.61
CA SER A 326 -24.09 -3.64 -21.92
C SER A 326 -23.35 -2.31 -21.93
N TRP A 327 -22.46 -2.14 -22.91
CA TRP A 327 -21.73 -0.89 -23.11
C TRP A 327 -22.66 0.30 -23.35
N ASP A 328 -23.71 0.12 -24.16
CA ASP A 328 -24.64 1.20 -24.50
C ASP A 328 -25.47 1.66 -23.30
N ALA A 329 -25.87 0.74 -22.43
CA ALA A 329 -26.53 1.06 -21.17
C ALA A 329 -25.59 1.84 -20.24
N LEU A 330 -24.35 1.36 -20.08
CA LEU A 330 -23.34 2.05 -19.27
C LEU A 330 -23.05 3.46 -19.82
N ALA A 331 -22.82 3.60 -21.12
CA ALA A 331 -22.53 4.88 -21.76
C ALA A 331 -23.72 5.84 -21.65
N THR A 332 -24.95 5.34 -21.74
CA THR A 332 -26.15 6.15 -21.55
C THR A 332 -26.29 6.62 -20.11
N ALA A 333 -26.07 5.74 -19.13
CA ALA A 333 -26.13 6.10 -17.73
C ALA A 333 -25.06 7.13 -17.35
N MET A 334 -23.83 6.98 -17.85
CA MET A 334 -22.74 7.94 -17.60
C MET A 334 -23.08 9.34 -18.13
N ARG A 335 -23.79 9.47 -19.27
CA ARG A 335 -24.29 10.76 -19.75
C ARG A 335 -25.36 11.39 -18.84
N ASN A 336 -26.09 10.56 -18.09
CA ASN A 336 -27.15 10.99 -17.17
C ASN A 336 -26.66 11.18 -15.71
N GLY A 337 -25.34 11.27 -15.54
CA GLY A 337 -24.69 11.57 -14.26
C GLY A 337 -25.06 12.95 -13.68
N PRO A 338 -24.38 13.39 -12.61
CA PRO A 338 -23.10 12.88 -12.10
C PRO A 338 -23.24 11.61 -11.24
N TRP A 339 -22.31 10.67 -11.37
CA TRP A 339 -22.14 9.53 -10.47
C TRP A 339 -20.90 9.72 -9.59
N HIS A 340 -20.96 9.24 -8.34
CA HIS A 340 -19.83 9.31 -7.40
C HIS A 340 -19.19 7.95 -7.15
N ILE A 341 -19.99 6.88 -7.18
CA ILE A 341 -19.49 5.50 -7.12
C ILE A 341 -19.95 4.75 -8.35
N PHE A 342 -19.02 4.02 -8.98
CA PHE A 342 -19.31 2.97 -9.95
C PHE A 342 -19.01 1.62 -9.30
N HIS A 343 -20.01 0.74 -9.22
CA HIS A 343 -19.87 -0.62 -8.69
C HIS A 343 -20.12 -1.63 -9.80
N PHE A 344 -19.12 -2.42 -10.13
CA PHE A 344 -19.18 -3.47 -11.13
C PHE A 344 -19.18 -4.85 -10.47
N ILE A 345 -20.15 -5.68 -10.85
CA ILE A 345 -20.24 -7.11 -10.54
C ILE A 345 -20.17 -7.86 -11.85
N GLY A 346 -19.17 -8.73 -12.00
CA GLY A 346 -19.07 -9.57 -13.19
C GLY A 346 -17.69 -10.20 -13.33
N HIS A 347 -17.26 -10.42 -14.56
CA HIS A 347 -15.96 -11.00 -14.85
C HIS A 347 -15.01 -9.99 -15.49
N GLY A 348 -13.73 -10.31 -15.47
CA GLY A 348 -12.70 -9.53 -16.14
C GLY A 348 -11.43 -10.36 -16.27
N GLY A 349 -10.42 -9.79 -16.91
CA GLY A 349 -9.18 -10.49 -17.17
C GLY A 349 -8.07 -9.55 -17.60
N PHE A 350 -7.02 -10.15 -18.15
CA PHE A 350 -5.87 -9.44 -18.66
C PHE A 350 -5.51 -9.98 -20.05
N ASP A 351 -5.39 -9.08 -21.02
CA ASP A 351 -4.92 -9.39 -22.36
C ASP A 351 -3.39 -9.32 -22.36
N GLU A 352 -2.72 -10.48 -22.40
CA GLU A 352 -1.26 -10.56 -22.41
C GLU A 352 -0.62 -9.92 -23.65
N VAL A 353 -1.30 -9.91 -24.79
CA VAL A 353 -0.77 -9.33 -26.03
C VAL A 353 -0.77 -7.82 -25.94
N ARG A 354 -1.88 -7.24 -25.43
CA ARG A 354 -2.03 -5.79 -25.26
C ARG A 354 -1.44 -5.26 -23.96
N GLN A 355 -1.11 -6.14 -23.02
CA GLN A 355 -0.69 -5.80 -21.66
C GLN A 355 -1.72 -4.91 -20.94
N GLU A 356 -3.01 -5.24 -21.11
CA GLU A 356 -4.12 -4.41 -20.64
C GLU A 356 -5.20 -5.24 -19.93
N GLY A 357 -5.74 -4.72 -18.83
CA GLY A 357 -6.91 -5.30 -18.16
C GLY A 357 -8.20 -5.05 -18.94
N PHE A 358 -9.20 -5.90 -18.72
CA PHE A 358 -10.54 -5.73 -19.27
C PHE A 358 -11.62 -6.20 -18.28
N ILE A 359 -12.84 -5.71 -18.46
CA ILE A 359 -14.05 -6.28 -17.86
C ILE A 359 -14.90 -6.94 -18.95
N MET A 360 -15.71 -7.93 -18.58
CA MET A 360 -16.66 -8.57 -19.50
C MET A 360 -18.02 -7.91 -19.33
N LEU A 361 -18.53 -7.34 -20.41
CA LEU A 361 -19.90 -6.88 -20.56
C LEU A 361 -20.72 -7.87 -21.40
N VAL A 362 -21.98 -7.55 -21.67
CA VAL A 362 -22.85 -8.34 -22.56
C VAL A 362 -23.28 -7.55 -23.80
N ASP A 363 -23.42 -8.25 -24.94
CA ASP A 363 -24.09 -7.72 -26.14
C ASP A 363 -25.61 -7.91 -26.10
N GLU A 364 -26.29 -7.59 -27.21
CA GLU A 364 -27.75 -7.72 -27.34
C GLU A 364 -28.22 -9.18 -27.27
N GLU A 365 -27.37 -10.12 -27.67
CA GLU A 365 -27.59 -11.57 -27.61
C GLU A 365 -27.26 -12.18 -26.24
N GLY A 366 -26.68 -11.40 -25.32
CA GLY A 366 -26.26 -11.85 -23.99
C GLY A 366 -24.90 -12.57 -23.99
N SER A 367 -24.17 -12.52 -25.10
CA SER A 367 -22.82 -13.06 -25.23
C SER A 367 -21.80 -12.11 -24.62
N SER A 368 -20.66 -12.68 -24.18
CA SER A 368 -19.65 -11.93 -23.44
C SER A 368 -18.81 -11.04 -24.37
N VAL A 369 -18.70 -9.75 -24.04
CA VAL A 369 -17.92 -8.76 -24.79
C VAL A 369 -16.84 -8.15 -23.90
N PRO A 370 -15.54 -8.31 -24.21
CA PRO A 370 -14.49 -7.68 -23.44
C PRO A 370 -14.44 -6.18 -23.71
N VAL A 371 -14.44 -5.39 -22.63
CA VAL A 371 -14.24 -3.94 -22.65
C VAL A 371 -12.92 -3.60 -21.98
N ARG A 372 -12.05 -2.93 -22.72
CA ARG A 372 -10.69 -2.61 -22.27
C ARG A 372 -10.71 -1.58 -21.14
N ALA A 373 -9.73 -1.67 -20.25
CA ALA A 373 -9.63 -0.77 -19.09
C ALA A 373 -9.47 0.69 -19.50
N GLU A 374 -8.78 0.99 -20.60
CA GLU A 374 -8.64 2.33 -21.17
C GLU A 374 -9.99 2.87 -21.64
N GLU A 375 -10.76 2.08 -22.39
CA GLU A 375 -12.08 2.45 -22.88
C GLU A 375 -13.05 2.70 -21.71
N LEU A 376 -13.07 1.79 -20.74
CA LEU A 376 -13.84 1.95 -19.51
C LEU A 376 -13.40 3.21 -18.76
N GLY A 377 -12.10 3.41 -18.58
CA GLY A 377 -11.57 4.55 -17.82
C GLY A 377 -11.91 5.89 -18.46
N GLN A 378 -11.83 6.01 -19.78
CA GLN A 378 -12.26 7.19 -20.52
C GLN A 378 -13.75 7.50 -20.25
N LEU A 379 -14.61 6.49 -20.39
CA LEU A 379 -16.04 6.66 -20.16
C LEU A 379 -16.37 7.05 -18.71
N LEU A 380 -15.69 6.44 -17.74
CA LEU A 380 -15.87 6.72 -16.31
C LEU A 380 -15.32 8.11 -15.92
N SER A 381 -14.25 8.57 -16.57
CA SER A 381 -13.58 9.85 -16.26
C SER A 381 -14.41 11.08 -16.60
N ASP A 382 -15.42 10.95 -17.46
CA ASP A 382 -16.37 12.03 -17.80
C ASP A 382 -17.36 12.37 -16.66
N ASN A 383 -17.34 11.59 -15.57
CA ASN A 383 -18.19 11.78 -14.39
C ASN A 383 -17.40 12.27 -13.17
N ASP A 384 -18.14 12.69 -12.13
CA ASP A 384 -17.57 13.12 -10.85
C ASP A 384 -17.22 11.95 -9.93
N LEU A 385 -16.74 10.84 -10.50
CA LEU A 385 -16.46 9.62 -9.78
C LEU A 385 -15.39 9.84 -8.71
N ARG A 386 -15.65 9.28 -7.54
CA ARG A 386 -14.76 9.25 -6.37
C ARG A 386 -14.20 7.87 -6.16
N LEU A 387 -15.01 6.84 -6.42
CA LEU A 387 -14.66 5.45 -6.21
C LEU A 387 -15.20 4.58 -7.35
N ALA A 388 -14.34 3.73 -7.91
CA ALA A 388 -14.76 2.55 -8.66
C ALA A 388 -14.53 1.29 -7.81
N VAL A 389 -15.54 0.43 -7.71
CA VAL A 389 -15.46 -0.89 -7.10
C VAL A 389 -15.59 -1.92 -8.20
N LEU A 390 -14.53 -2.68 -8.45
CA LEU A 390 -14.48 -3.74 -9.45
C LEU A 390 -14.48 -5.08 -8.72
N ASN A 391 -15.67 -5.63 -8.51
CA ASN A 391 -15.84 -6.92 -7.87
C ASN A 391 -15.97 -8.02 -8.94
N ALA A 392 -15.00 -8.94 -8.98
CA ALA A 392 -15.06 -10.08 -9.91
C ALA A 392 -14.92 -11.40 -9.18
N CYS A 393 -15.94 -12.25 -9.33
CA CYS A 393 -16.09 -13.48 -8.58
C CYS A 393 -15.68 -14.72 -9.38
N GLU A 394 -15.35 -15.81 -8.65
CA GLU A 394 -15.09 -17.15 -9.18
C GLU A 394 -16.41 -17.88 -9.46
N SER A 395 -16.65 -18.31 -10.71
CA SER A 395 -17.70 -19.31 -10.99
C SER A 395 -17.19 -20.73 -10.73
N ALA A 396 -18.08 -21.66 -10.41
CA ALA A 396 -17.75 -23.02 -9.94
C ALA A 396 -16.95 -23.89 -10.94
N THR A 397 -16.72 -23.42 -12.17
CA THR A 397 -16.04 -24.17 -13.26
C THR A 397 -14.60 -23.71 -13.57
N GLY A 398 -14.03 -22.74 -12.83
CA GLY A 398 -12.58 -22.51 -12.80
C GLY A 398 -11.94 -22.07 -14.13
N SER A 399 -12.69 -21.42 -15.03
CA SER A 399 -12.14 -20.89 -16.29
C SER A 399 -11.32 -19.61 -16.05
N GLY A 400 -10.00 -19.72 -16.13
CA GLY A 400 -9.06 -18.65 -15.81
C GLY A 400 -8.98 -17.51 -16.83
N SER A 401 -9.08 -16.27 -16.34
CA SER A 401 -8.03 -15.23 -16.43
C SER A 401 -8.31 -14.13 -15.37
N THR A 402 -7.26 -13.58 -14.76
CA THR A 402 -7.21 -12.46 -13.77
C THR A 402 -5.97 -11.61 -14.09
N PRO A 403 -5.76 -10.34 -13.63
CA PRO A 403 -6.39 -9.63 -12.51
C PRO A 403 -6.90 -8.20 -12.83
N LEU A 404 -8.04 -7.82 -12.24
CA LEU A 404 -8.60 -6.45 -12.30
C LEU A 404 -7.70 -5.39 -11.65
N ALA A 405 -6.64 -5.79 -10.94
CA ALA A 405 -5.59 -4.89 -10.48
C ALA A 405 -4.97 -4.06 -11.62
N SER A 406 -4.84 -4.65 -12.81
CA SER A 406 -4.39 -3.95 -14.03
C SER A 406 -5.42 -2.93 -14.51
N THR A 407 -6.71 -3.31 -14.54
CA THR A 407 -7.83 -2.42 -14.82
C THR A 407 -7.85 -1.25 -13.84
N ALA A 408 -7.70 -1.53 -12.54
CA ALA A 408 -7.62 -0.51 -11.50
C ALA A 408 -6.46 0.46 -11.71
N ALA A 409 -5.28 -0.04 -12.09
CA ALA A 409 -4.14 0.81 -12.40
C ALA A 409 -4.43 1.77 -13.56
N THR A 410 -5.12 1.30 -14.61
CA THR A 410 -5.53 2.14 -15.75
C THR A 410 -6.60 3.16 -15.34
N LEU A 411 -7.64 2.75 -14.63
CA LEU A 411 -8.67 3.66 -14.10
C LEU A 411 -8.09 4.80 -13.25
N MET A 412 -7.08 4.49 -12.42
CA MET A 412 -6.36 5.50 -11.65
C MET A 412 -5.59 6.49 -12.55
N ARG A 413 -5.00 6.02 -13.66
CA ARG A 413 -4.34 6.90 -14.64
C ARG A 413 -5.35 7.81 -15.35
N GLU A 414 -6.52 7.27 -15.69
CA GLU A 414 -7.62 8.01 -16.34
C GLU A 414 -8.32 9.04 -15.43
N GLY A 415 -7.96 9.10 -14.15
CA GLY A 415 -8.44 10.19 -13.29
C GLY A 415 -9.24 9.75 -12.09
N ILE A 416 -9.65 8.47 -11.99
CA ILE A 416 -10.46 8.00 -10.87
C ILE A 416 -9.65 8.12 -9.56
N PRO A 417 -10.17 8.79 -8.51
CA PRO A 417 -9.41 9.02 -7.27
C PRO A 417 -9.13 7.76 -6.44
N ALA A 418 -10.07 6.82 -6.42
CA ALA A 418 -9.96 5.56 -5.69
C ALA A 418 -10.51 4.41 -6.54
N VAL A 419 -9.80 3.28 -6.52
CA VAL A 419 -10.28 2.05 -7.14
C VAL A 419 -10.07 0.90 -6.17
N LEU A 420 -11.15 0.21 -5.84
CA LEU A 420 -11.13 -1.05 -5.10
C LEU A 420 -11.31 -2.18 -6.11
N ALA A 421 -10.37 -3.11 -6.17
CA ALA A 421 -10.41 -4.20 -7.14
C ALA A 421 -9.95 -5.52 -6.53
N MET A 422 -10.51 -6.62 -7.03
CA MET A 422 -10.09 -7.97 -6.66
C MET A 422 -8.83 -8.36 -7.44
N GLN A 423 -7.73 -8.67 -6.74
CA GLN A 423 -6.46 -9.04 -7.39
C GLN A 423 -6.41 -10.53 -7.79
N HIS A 424 -7.32 -11.34 -7.26
CA HIS A 424 -7.54 -12.76 -7.57
C HIS A 424 -9.05 -13.01 -7.64
N LEU A 425 -9.45 -14.19 -8.11
CA LEU A 425 -10.86 -14.60 -8.03
C LEU A 425 -11.25 -14.76 -6.57
N ILE A 426 -12.37 -14.12 -6.19
CA ILE A 426 -12.99 -14.24 -4.87
C ILE A 426 -14.25 -15.09 -5.01
N LYS A 427 -14.56 -15.94 -4.03
CA LYS A 427 -15.80 -16.74 -4.09
C LYS A 427 -17.02 -15.86 -3.96
N ASP A 428 -18.12 -16.30 -4.55
CA ASP A 428 -19.41 -15.61 -4.48
C ASP A 428 -19.81 -15.28 -3.03
N GLU A 429 -19.71 -16.22 -2.09
CA GLU A 429 -20.09 -15.95 -0.68
C GLU A 429 -19.16 -14.91 -0.02
N ALA A 430 -17.87 -14.94 -0.36
CA ALA A 430 -16.90 -13.97 0.15
C ALA A 430 -17.09 -12.59 -0.51
N ALA A 431 -17.46 -12.54 -1.79
CA ALA A 431 -17.80 -11.29 -2.48
C ALA A 431 -19.05 -10.63 -1.89
N VAL A 432 -20.11 -11.41 -1.64
CA VAL A 432 -21.35 -10.95 -0.99
C VAL A 432 -21.06 -10.41 0.40
N GLU A 433 -20.32 -11.16 1.25
CA GLU A 433 -19.94 -10.72 2.60
C GLU A 433 -19.09 -9.45 2.54
N PHE A 434 -18.12 -9.40 1.61
CA PHE A 434 -17.27 -8.24 1.45
C PHE A 434 -18.08 -6.99 1.07
N SER A 435 -18.97 -7.09 0.08
CA SER A 435 -19.81 -5.98 -0.38
C SER A 435 -20.76 -5.51 0.71
N ARG A 436 -21.41 -6.42 1.45
CA ARG A 436 -22.25 -6.09 2.62
C ARG A 436 -21.48 -5.21 3.62
N GLU A 437 -20.39 -5.75 4.17
CA GLU A 437 -19.65 -5.09 5.25
C GLU A 437 -18.95 -3.82 4.78
N PHE A 438 -18.53 -3.77 3.52
CA PHE A 438 -17.98 -2.56 2.91
C PHE A 438 -19.01 -1.43 2.85
N TYR A 439 -20.21 -1.69 2.30
CA TYR A 439 -21.25 -0.67 2.18
C TYR A 439 -21.89 -0.31 3.52
N GLU A 440 -22.05 -1.26 4.46
CA GLU A 440 -22.50 -0.96 5.83
C GLU A 440 -21.53 -0.02 6.55
N ALA A 441 -20.22 -0.25 6.40
CA ALA A 441 -19.20 0.62 6.96
C ALA A 441 -19.23 2.02 6.32
N LEU A 442 -19.34 2.12 5.00
CA LEU A 442 -19.51 3.41 4.33
C LEU A 442 -20.79 4.13 4.79
N ALA A 443 -21.90 3.40 4.90
CA ALA A 443 -23.18 3.94 5.38
C ALA A 443 -23.12 4.41 6.83
N SER A 444 -22.22 3.83 7.63
CA SER A 444 -21.91 4.23 9.00
C SER A 444 -20.91 5.40 9.08
N GLY A 445 -20.49 5.96 7.95
CA GLY A 445 -19.58 7.11 7.89
C GLY A 445 -18.11 6.76 8.07
N TYR A 446 -17.73 5.48 7.97
CA TYR A 446 -16.32 5.11 7.90
C TYR A 446 -15.68 5.58 6.59
N THR A 447 -14.35 5.77 6.62
CA THR A 447 -13.56 6.03 5.42
C THR A 447 -13.50 4.80 4.52
N ILE A 448 -13.16 4.97 3.23
CA ILE A 448 -12.97 3.85 2.29
C ILE A 448 -11.93 2.85 2.82
N GLU A 449 -10.83 3.33 3.39
CA GLU A 449 -9.80 2.46 3.99
C GLU A 449 -10.36 1.63 5.15
N GLU A 450 -11.14 2.24 6.03
CA GLU A 450 -11.75 1.55 7.16
C GLU A 450 -12.81 0.55 6.71
N ALA A 451 -13.62 0.91 5.71
CA ALA A 451 -14.62 0.03 5.12
C ALA A 451 -13.97 -1.22 4.52
N VAL A 452 -12.85 -1.06 3.79
CA VAL A 452 -12.07 -2.21 3.28
C VAL A 452 -11.58 -3.07 4.44
N ILE A 453 -11.05 -2.49 5.52
CA ILE A 453 -10.56 -3.27 6.66
C ILE A 453 -11.70 -3.98 7.42
N CYS A 454 -12.86 -3.34 7.57
CA CYS A 454 -14.06 -3.97 8.15
C CYS A 454 -14.47 -5.20 7.33
N ALA A 455 -14.60 -5.03 6.01
CA ALA A 455 -14.93 -6.13 5.10
C ALA A 455 -13.89 -7.26 5.16
N ARG A 456 -12.58 -6.94 5.17
CA ARG A 456 -11.53 -7.94 5.36
C ARG A 456 -11.66 -8.71 6.67
N ARG A 457 -11.99 -8.02 7.77
CA ARG A 457 -12.20 -8.67 9.08
C ARG A 457 -13.45 -9.55 9.08
N ALA A 458 -14.51 -9.18 8.38
CA ALA A 458 -15.70 -10.02 8.26
C ALA A 458 -15.36 -11.36 7.58
N LEU A 459 -14.55 -11.34 6.53
CA LEU A 459 -14.07 -12.55 5.85
C LEU A 459 -13.22 -13.46 6.76
N THR A 460 -12.54 -12.92 7.78
CA THR A 460 -11.81 -13.76 8.77
C THR A 460 -12.71 -14.48 9.78
N ARG A 461 -13.99 -14.07 9.90
CA ARG A 461 -14.94 -14.62 10.89
C ARG A 461 -15.80 -15.75 10.34
N GLN A 462 -15.71 -16.04 9.05
CA GLN A 462 -16.43 -17.16 8.45
C GLN A 462 -15.95 -18.48 9.05
N ALA A 463 -16.82 -19.49 9.07
CA ALA A 463 -16.58 -20.75 9.77
C ALA A 463 -15.33 -21.51 9.26
N ALA A 464 -14.88 -21.21 8.04
CA ALA A 464 -13.67 -21.75 7.46
C ALA A 464 -12.56 -20.70 7.47
N VAL A 465 -11.36 -21.11 7.90
CA VAL A 465 -10.17 -20.25 7.86
C VAL A 465 -9.77 -20.07 6.40
N SER A 466 -9.92 -18.85 5.87
CA SER A 466 -9.57 -18.47 4.50
C SER A 466 -8.65 -17.25 4.51
N ILE A 467 -7.87 -17.08 3.45
CA ILE A 467 -7.10 -15.84 3.20
C ILE A 467 -7.74 -14.94 2.14
N GLU A 468 -9.00 -15.18 1.75
CA GLU A 468 -9.71 -14.35 0.77
C GLU A 468 -9.80 -12.87 1.16
N TRP A 469 -9.66 -12.54 2.45
CA TRP A 469 -9.49 -11.16 2.94
C TRP A 469 -8.25 -10.46 2.38
N GLY A 470 -7.26 -11.19 1.85
CA GLY A 470 -6.09 -10.66 1.16
C GLY A 470 -6.32 -10.31 -0.31
N ILE A 471 -7.47 -10.66 -0.90
CA ILE A 471 -7.78 -10.43 -2.32
C ILE A 471 -8.14 -8.96 -2.61
N PRO A 472 -9.02 -8.30 -1.84
CA PRO A 472 -9.45 -6.93 -2.15
C PRO A 472 -8.29 -5.96 -2.02
N THR A 473 -8.01 -5.20 -3.06
CA THR A 473 -6.89 -4.27 -3.16
C THR A 473 -7.38 -2.86 -3.38
N LEU A 474 -6.93 -1.92 -2.54
CA LEU A 474 -7.31 -0.52 -2.61
C LEU A 474 -6.19 0.33 -3.24
N TYR A 475 -6.51 0.92 -4.39
CA TYR A 475 -5.73 2.00 -5.00
C TYR A 475 -6.33 3.34 -4.58
N LEU A 476 -5.49 4.27 -4.12
CA LEU A 476 -5.94 5.57 -3.65
C LEU A 476 -4.99 6.69 -4.06
N ARG A 477 -5.57 7.80 -4.52
CA ARG A 477 -4.88 9.06 -4.82
C ARG A 477 -5.60 10.24 -4.15
N ALA A 478 -5.65 10.22 -2.82
CA ALA A 478 -6.32 11.25 -2.01
C ALA A 478 -5.58 11.55 -0.69
N LEU A 479 -5.89 12.68 -0.07
CA LEU A 479 -5.35 13.07 1.25
C LEU A 479 -6.11 12.37 2.37
N ASP A 480 -7.42 12.55 2.40
CA ASP A 480 -8.35 11.74 3.18
C ASP A 480 -8.96 10.64 2.31
N SER A 481 -9.69 9.72 2.96
CA SER A 481 -10.45 8.66 2.31
C SER A 481 -11.92 8.71 2.71
N GLN A 482 -12.40 9.89 3.11
CA GLN A 482 -13.77 10.09 3.56
C GLN A 482 -14.66 10.37 2.35
N LEU A 483 -15.66 9.53 2.12
CA LEU A 483 -16.58 9.68 1.00
C LEU A 483 -17.83 10.50 1.37
N LEU A 484 -18.44 10.17 2.51
CA LEU A 484 -19.61 10.83 3.06
C LEU A 484 -19.24 11.70 4.26
N ALA A 485 -19.86 12.87 4.40
CA ALA A 485 -19.80 13.58 5.67
C ALA A 485 -20.44 12.71 6.79
N PRO A 486 -19.86 12.68 8.01
CA PRO A 486 -20.54 12.13 9.18
C PRO A 486 -21.93 12.77 9.32
N ALA A 487 -22.90 11.97 9.76
CA ALA A 487 -24.28 12.41 9.99
C ALA A 487 -24.35 13.55 11.01
#